data_AF-A0A9Q4NSU0-F1
#
_entry.id   AF-A0A9Q4NSU0-F1
#
_cell.length_a   1.000
_cell.length_b   1.000
_cell.length_c   1.000
_cell.angle_alpha   90.00
_cell.angle_beta   90.00
_cell.angle_gamma   90.00
#
_symmetry.space_group_name_H-M   'P 1'
#
loop_
_entity.id
_entity.type
_entity.pdbx_description
1 polymer ?
#
loop_
_entity_poly.entity_id
_entity_poly.type
_entity_poly.pdbx_seq_one_letter_code
_entity_poly.pdbx_strand_id
1 'polypeptide(L)'
;MVWKLSSLFSGEIRQSGSSLIDAFSVPAAASSLSSSIPLLAVPALFLATLGGGVFGAPLYEGSSASGSSIGNGSSNVAETFPDPDAKPATLKSVTHIENDVYEVVVYSPSMDREVKNEVILPGGPDNDTPRPTFYLLMGADGAANGWSWRNSSDYQEFFQDKLVNVVTPIGSVSSMQADWYREDDATGRNKWLTYLTKELPPLMDEQFHGTGTDAIAGISMSGGPALNIASLEPGRFAAAASYSGCPATSGVLGDTYVRQALKLNGADPRKMWGMSSNPAWMAHSPVLHLDALEDTKLFISAAQGVPGAIDDTKTSSERIGPPVAIESASYACSEYFVDRAQRAGLDVQWYPQVEGTHSWGLFEKSMRKSWGVIGPALDVQPFERETPVTKAPVPEEAPQPVGGSAGASK
;
A
#
# COMPACT_ATOMS: atom_id res chain seq x y z
N MET A 1 34.31 67.46 -4.26
CA MET A 1 33.52 66.20 -4.25
C MET A 1 34.29 65.22 -3.38
N VAL A 2 34.10 65.18 -2.07
CA VAL A 2 32.99 64.54 -1.32
C VAL A 2 32.91 63.03 -1.61
N TRP A 3 33.11 62.08 -0.69
CA TRP A 3 33.41 62.07 0.75
C TRP A 3 34.02 60.70 1.16
N LYS A 4 34.51 60.63 2.40
CA LYS A 4 35.32 59.62 3.08
C LYS A 4 34.64 58.26 3.36
N LEU A 5 35.46 57.21 3.39
CA LEU A 5 35.24 55.91 4.06
C LEU A 5 35.80 55.96 5.50
N SER A 6 34.93 55.76 6.50
CA SER A 6 35.14 55.46 7.93
C SER A 6 33.71 55.44 8.52
N SER A 7 33.21 54.54 9.37
CA SER A 7 33.82 53.64 10.34
C SER A 7 32.74 52.74 10.98
N LEU A 8 33.20 51.57 11.47
CA LEU A 8 32.92 50.96 12.78
C LEU A 8 31.51 50.52 13.21
N PHE A 9 31.49 49.22 13.54
CA PHE A 9 30.65 48.49 14.49
C PHE A 9 30.12 49.29 15.70
N SER A 10 28.81 49.19 15.94
CA SER A 10 28.20 49.14 17.29
C SER A 10 26.70 48.84 17.23
N GLY A 11 26.24 47.80 17.94
CA GLY A 11 24.85 47.54 18.37
C GLY A 11 23.90 46.99 17.30
N GLU A 12 22.99 46.05 17.52
CA GLU A 12 22.48 45.32 18.69
C GLU A 12 21.95 43.96 18.19
N ILE A 13 22.07 42.90 18.99
CA ILE A 13 21.36 41.63 18.75
C ILE A 13 19.91 41.85 19.17
N ARG A 14 19.00 42.04 18.22
CA ARG A 14 17.56 41.86 18.44
C ARG A 14 17.14 40.47 17.97
N GLN A 15 16.74 39.65 18.93
CA GLN A 15 15.85 38.51 18.70
C GLN A 15 14.57 39.01 18.01
N SER A 16 14.36 38.63 16.77
CA SER A 16 13.03 38.60 16.15
C SER A 16 12.72 37.15 15.81
N GLY A 17 11.73 36.58 16.50
CA GLY A 17 11.25 35.23 16.23
C GLY A 17 10.76 35.11 14.80
N SER A 18 11.30 34.12 14.09
CA SER A 18 10.82 33.75 12.76
C SER A 18 9.60 32.84 12.92
N SER A 19 8.42 33.40 12.70
CA SER A 19 7.16 32.68 12.56
C SER A 19 7.13 31.87 11.26
N LEU A 20 6.57 30.67 11.34
CA LEU A 20 6.38 29.63 10.31
C LEU A 20 5.48 30.03 9.11
N ILE A 21 5.38 31.31 8.72
CA ILE A 21 4.42 31.77 7.70
C ILE A 21 5.07 32.32 6.41
N ASP A 22 6.38 32.52 6.34
CA ASP A 22 7.01 33.07 5.12
C ASP A 22 7.49 32.03 4.09
N ALA A 23 7.15 30.74 4.24
CA ALA A 23 7.50 29.69 3.27
C ALA A 23 6.50 29.54 2.11
N PHE A 24 5.38 30.27 2.10
CA PHE A 24 4.37 30.22 1.04
C PHE A 24 4.27 31.55 0.29
N SER A 25 5.33 31.90 -0.44
CA SER A 25 5.22 32.86 -1.52
C SER A 25 6.17 32.52 -2.66
N VAL A 26 5.63 31.95 -3.74
CA VAL A 26 6.30 31.90 -5.05
C VAL A 26 5.40 32.64 -6.05
N PRO A 27 5.78 33.84 -6.51
CA PRO A 27 5.18 34.45 -7.67
C PRO A 27 5.82 33.89 -8.95
N ALA A 28 5.01 33.86 -10.00
CA ALA A 28 5.28 33.54 -11.40
C ALA A 28 6.76 33.60 -11.86
N ALA A 29 7.27 32.46 -12.32
CA ALA A 29 8.40 32.37 -13.24
C ALA A 29 8.07 31.40 -14.39
N ALA A 30 6.97 31.66 -15.09
CA ALA A 30 6.66 31.04 -16.37
C ALA A 30 6.78 32.11 -17.46
N SER A 31 8.01 32.54 -17.76
CA SER A 31 8.35 33.33 -18.97
C SER A 31 9.87 33.48 -19.07
N SER A 32 10.43 33.11 -20.22
CA SER A 32 11.83 33.29 -20.66
C SER A 32 12.87 32.22 -20.31
N LEU A 33 12.73 31.04 -20.92
CA LEU A 33 13.89 30.28 -21.40
C LEU A 33 13.59 29.76 -22.81
N SER A 34 14.13 30.45 -23.82
CA SER A 34 14.29 29.87 -25.15
C SER A 34 15.56 29.02 -25.14
N SER A 35 15.43 27.71 -25.08
CA SER A 35 16.37 26.74 -25.66
C SER A 35 15.95 25.33 -25.27
N SER A 36 16.16 24.42 -26.21
CA SER A 36 15.68 23.06 -26.27
C SER A 36 16.10 22.20 -25.08
N ILE A 37 15.23 22.08 -24.08
CA ILE A 37 15.26 21.02 -23.07
C ILE A 37 13.92 20.28 -23.19
N PRO A 38 13.89 18.94 -23.40
CA PRO A 38 12.64 18.22 -23.49
C PRO A 38 11.86 18.38 -22.18
N LEU A 39 10.58 18.79 -22.31
CA LEU A 39 9.64 19.13 -21.24
C LEU A 39 9.29 17.96 -20.27
N LEU A 40 10.00 16.84 -20.34
CA LEU A 40 9.69 15.58 -19.63
C LEU A 40 10.47 15.38 -18.32
N ALA A 41 11.38 16.28 -17.94
CA ALA A 41 12.26 16.08 -16.79
C ALA A 41 11.88 16.86 -15.51
N VAL A 42 10.81 17.65 -15.52
CA VAL A 42 10.56 18.66 -14.45
C VAL A 42 9.75 18.14 -13.24
N PRO A 43 8.87 17.13 -13.31
CA PRO A 43 8.23 16.60 -12.09
C PRO A 43 9.14 15.68 -11.26
N ALA A 44 10.02 14.91 -11.91
CA ALA A 44 10.82 13.87 -11.25
C ALA A 44 11.96 14.42 -10.38
N LEU A 45 12.55 15.57 -10.75
CA LEU A 45 13.69 16.13 -10.02
C LEU A 45 13.31 16.83 -8.70
N PHE A 46 12.07 17.26 -8.53
CA PHE A 46 11.63 17.97 -7.31
C PHE A 46 11.16 17.04 -6.19
N LEU A 47 10.76 15.80 -6.50
CA LEU A 47 10.35 14.81 -5.49
C LEU A 47 11.53 13.96 -4.99
N ALA A 48 12.51 13.63 -5.84
CA ALA A 48 13.70 12.87 -5.44
C ALA A 48 14.60 13.62 -4.43
N THR A 49 14.57 14.95 -4.41
CA THR A 49 15.34 15.75 -3.44
C THR A 49 14.74 15.78 -2.03
N LEU A 50 13.53 15.24 -1.81
CA LEU A 50 12.90 15.18 -0.50
C LEU A 50 13.25 13.91 0.29
N GLY A 51 13.78 12.87 -0.36
CA GLY A 51 14.09 11.58 0.28
C GLY A 51 15.47 11.47 0.94
N GLY A 52 16.47 12.21 0.45
CA GLY A 52 17.88 11.95 0.81
C GLY A 52 18.48 12.78 1.96
N GLY A 53 17.75 13.73 2.56
CA GLY A 53 18.28 14.69 3.54
C GLY A 53 17.65 14.61 4.93
N VAL A 54 18.34 15.16 5.93
CA VAL A 54 17.88 15.28 7.34
C VAL A 54 16.52 16.01 7.48
N PHE A 55 16.05 16.68 6.43
CA PHE A 55 14.74 17.33 6.35
C PHE A 55 13.59 16.43 5.84
N GLY A 56 13.87 15.21 5.36
CA GLY A 56 12.85 14.26 4.89
C GLY A 56 12.15 13.50 6.02
N ALA A 57 12.86 13.21 7.12
CA ALA A 57 12.31 12.45 8.24
C ALA A 57 10.99 13.03 8.80
N PRO A 58 10.88 14.35 9.09
CA PRO A 58 9.62 14.92 9.58
C PRO A 58 8.46 14.80 8.59
N LEU A 59 8.73 14.71 7.28
CA LEU A 59 7.71 14.57 6.24
C LEU A 59 7.10 13.17 6.20
N TYR A 60 7.84 12.14 6.59
CA TYR A 60 7.41 10.72 6.47
C TYR A 60 7.23 10.01 7.82
N GLU A 61 7.79 10.57 8.90
CA GLU A 61 7.73 9.97 10.25
C GLU A 61 6.88 10.82 11.20
N GLY A 62 6.73 12.11 10.87
CA GLY A 62 6.10 13.08 11.76
C GLY A 62 6.99 13.44 12.95
N SER A 63 6.61 14.50 13.66
CA SER A 63 7.25 14.84 14.93
C SER A 63 6.40 14.26 16.05
N SER A 64 6.97 13.42 16.91
CA SER A 64 6.41 13.13 18.23
C SER A 64 6.59 14.39 19.09
N ALA A 65 5.84 15.45 18.78
CA ALA A 65 5.72 16.55 19.71
C ALA A 65 5.08 15.95 20.96
N SER A 66 5.84 15.91 22.07
CA SER A 66 5.32 15.63 23.40
C SER A 66 4.29 16.72 23.73
N GLY A 67 3.08 16.53 23.23
CA GLY A 67 1.99 17.50 23.25
C GLY A 67 1.07 17.16 24.41
N SER A 68 1.12 18.00 25.43
CA SER A 68 0.22 18.00 26.57
C SER A 68 -1.24 17.76 26.14
N SER A 69 -1.90 16.92 26.92
CA SER A 69 -3.32 16.57 26.81
C SER A 69 -4.21 17.81 26.72
N ILE A 70 -4.64 18.16 25.52
CA ILE A 70 -5.84 18.97 25.32
C ILE A 70 -6.94 17.97 24.99
N GLY A 71 -7.80 17.74 25.98
CA GLY A 71 -8.81 16.70 25.98
C GLY A 71 -9.74 16.79 24.78
N ASN A 72 -9.75 15.72 23.98
CA ASN A 72 -10.87 15.37 23.14
C ASN A 72 -10.87 13.85 23.00
N GLY A 73 -11.70 13.16 23.81
CA GLY A 73 -11.91 11.70 23.81
C GLY A 73 -10.65 10.85 23.57
N SER A 74 -9.92 10.51 24.63
CA SER A 74 -8.74 9.64 24.57
C SER A 74 -9.07 8.28 23.95
N SER A 75 -8.99 8.16 22.62
CA SER A 75 -9.00 6.88 21.93
C SER A 75 -7.75 6.10 22.31
N ASN A 76 -7.93 4.91 22.90
CA ASN A 76 -6.84 4.04 23.32
C ASN A 76 -6.24 3.36 22.09
N VAL A 77 -4.97 3.63 21.80
CA VAL A 77 -4.24 3.06 20.64
C VAL A 77 -4.35 1.53 20.58
N ALA A 78 -4.49 0.84 21.71
CA ALA A 78 -4.69 -0.61 21.72
C ALA A 78 -5.94 -1.08 20.92
N GLU A 79 -6.95 -0.23 20.73
CA GLU A 79 -8.17 -0.55 19.95
C GLU A 79 -7.92 -0.67 18.43
N THR A 80 -6.77 -0.19 17.94
CA THR A 80 -6.36 -0.28 16.53
C THR A 80 -5.43 -1.47 16.27
N PHE A 81 -5.17 -2.30 17.29
CA PHE A 81 -4.46 -3.56 17.17
C PHE A 81 -5.43 -4.75 17.29
N PRO A 82 -5.04 -5.94 16.78
CA PRO A 82 -5.84 -7.14 16.96
C PRO A 82 -6.07 -7.45 18.44
N ASP A 83 -7.30 -7.84 18.75
CA ASP A 83 -7.62 -8.39 20.06
C ASP A 83 -6.86 -9.72 20.25
N PRO A 84 -6.03 -9.87 21.30
CA PRO A 84 -5.37 -11.14 21.59
C PRO A 84 -6.35 -12.32 21.76
N ASP A 85 -7.59 -12.03 22.18
CA ASP A 85 -8.66 -12.99 22.37
C ASP A 85 -9.65 -13.01 21.17
N ALA A 86 -9.23 -12.53 20.00
CA ALA A 86 -10.03 -12.56 18.78
C ALA A 86 -10.56 -13.97 18.51
N LYS A 87 -11.87 -14.07 18.29
CA LYS A 87 -12.54 -15.35 18.01
C LYS A 87 -12.11 -15.88 16.64
N PRO A 88 -11.93 -17.20 16.49
CA PRO A 88 -11.57 -17.78 15.20
C PRO A 88 -12.66 -17.52 14.15
N ALA A 89 -12.23 -17.26 12.92
CA ALA A 89 -13.13 -17.20 11.78
C ALA A 89 -13.81 -18.55 11.53
N THR A 90 -14.90 -18.55 10.76
CA THR A 90 -15.60 -19.77 10.37
C THR A 90 -15.76 -19.84 8.87
N LEU A 91 -15.33 -20.96 8.28
CA LEU A 91 -15.57 -21.26 6.87
C LEU A 91 -17.08 -21.41 6.61
N LYS A 92 -17.60 -20.69 5.61
CA LYS A 92 -19.02 -20.72 5.23
C LYS A 92 -19.24 -21.53 3.97
N SER A 93 -18.44 -21.30 2.94
CA SER A 93 -18.55 -22.01 1.67
C SER A 93 -17.26 -21.97 0.89
N VAL A 94 -17.07 -22.99 0.05
CA VAL A 94 -16.02 -23.05 -0.97
C VAL A 94 -16.71 -23.32 -2.31
N THR A 95 -16.60 -22.38 -3.23
CA THR A 95 -17.25 -22.46 -4.54
C THR A 95 -16.18 -22.40 -5.62
N HIS A 96 -16.13 -23.39 -6.51
CA HIS A 96 -15.23 -23.36 -7.67
C HIS A 96 -15.65 -22.25 -8.64
N ILE A 97 -14.68 -21.47 -9.12
CA ILE A 97 -14.90 -20.40 -10.11
C ILE A 97 -14.39 -20.86 -11.48
N GLU A 98 -13.07 -21.05 -11.59
CA GLU A 98 -12.36 -21.39 -12.82
C GLU A 98 -10.97 -21.94 -12.48
N ASN A 99 -10.39 -22.79 -13.33
CA ASN A 99 -9.07 -23.39 -13.09
C ASN A 99 -8.93 -23.89 -11.63
N ASP A 100 -7.92 -23.42 -10.90
CA ASP A 100 -7.70 -23.71 -9.47
C ASP A 100 -8.21 -22.59 -8.57
N VAL A 101 -9.05 -21.69 -9.08
CA VAL A 101 -9.59 -20.55 -8.33
C VAL A 101 -10.93 -20.89 -7.71
N TYR A 102 -11.05 -20.59 -6.43
CA TYR A 102 -12.24 -20.79 -5.62
C TYR A 102 -12.64 -19.50 -4.90
N GLU A 103 -13.94 -19.25 -4.77
CA GLU A 103 -14.48 -18.30 -3.81
C GLU A 103 -14.59 -19.00 -2.45
N VAL A 104 -13.78 -18.56 -1.49
CA VAL A 104 -13.82 -19.02 -0.10
C VAL A 104 -14.50 -17.94 0.73
N VAL A 105 -15.71 -18.21 1.20
CA VAL A 105 -16.46 -17.29 2.05
C VAL A 105 -16.19 -17.61 3.51
N VAL A 106 -15.74 -16.60 4.26
CA VAL A 106 -15.34 -16.73 5.66
C VAL A 106 -16.11 -15.72 6.49
N TYR A 107 -16.79 -16.17 7.54
CA TYR A 107 -17.37 -15.26 8.53
C TYR A 107 -16.28 -14.75 9.47
N SER A 108 -16.15 -13.43 9.56
CA SER A 108 -15.26 -12.70 10.46
C SER A 108 -16.03 -12.26 11.71
N PRO A 109 -15.74 -12.83 12.89
CA PRO A 109 -16.37 -12.39 14.14
C PRO A 109 -16.05 -10.94 14.50
N SER A 110 -14.83 -10.46 14.23
CA SER A 110 -14.43 -9.08 14.56
C SER A 110 -15.15 -8.03 13.69
N MET A 111 -15.45 -8.35 12.44
CA MET A 111 -16.20 -7.48 11.53
C MET A 111 -17.70 -7.76 11.50
N ASP A 112 -18.16 -8.85 12.13
CA ASP A 112 -19.54 -9.35 12.08
C ASP A 112 -20.09 -9.43 10.64
N ARG A 113 -19.28 -9.97 9.73
CA ARG A 113 -19.66 -10.12 8.31
C ARG A 113 -18.97 -11.29 7.64
N GLU A 114 -19.58 -11.76 6.57
CA GLU A 114 -18.95 -12.69 5.64
C GLU A 114 -18.03 -11.94 4.67
N VAL A 115 -16.80 -12.43 4.55
CA VAL A 115 -15.75 -11.91 3.67
C VAL A 115 -15.50 -12.95 2.58
N LYS A 116 -15.55 -12.50 1.34
CA LYS A 116 -15.20 -13.31 0.17
C LYS A 116 -13.69 -13.26 -0.03
N ASN A 117 -13.10 -14.40 -0.36
CA ASN A 117 -11.69 -14.51 -0.74
C ASN A 117 -11.62 -15.23 -2.07
N GLU A 118 -10.94 -14.64 -3.05
CA GLU A 118 -10.54 -15.35 -4.26
C GLU A 118 -9.25 -16.12 -3.93
N VAL A 119 -9.28 -17.45 -4.02
CA VAL A 119 -8.18 -18.31 -3.59
C VAL A 119 -7.74 -19.23 -4.72
N ILE A 120 -6.46 -19.19 -5.09
CA ILE A 120 -5.83 -20.26 -5.87
C ILE A 120 -5.47 -21.40 -4.92
N LEU A 121 -6.10 -22.56 -5.11
CA LEU A 121 -5.83 -23.80 -4.39
C LEU A 121 -5.22 -24.81 -5.36
N PRO A 122 -3.89 -25.01 -5.37
CA PRO A 122 -3.24 -25.88 -6.36
C PRO A 122 -3.75 -27.31 -6.22
N GLY A 123 -4.37 -27.86 -7.26
CA GLY A 123 -4.99 -29.19 -7.23
C GLY A 123 -6.36 -29.26 -6.52
N GLY A 124 -6.95 -28.11 -6.18
CA GLY A 124 -8.27 -28.02 -5.58
C GLY A 124 -8.30 -28.09 -4.04
N PRO A 125 -9.50 -27.95 -3.43
CA PRO A 125 -9.66 -27.88 -1.98
C PRO A 125 -9.36 -29.19 -1.26
N ASP A 126 -9.43 -30.32 -1.97
CA ASP A 126 -9.17 -31.64 -1.40
C ASP A 126 -7.68 -32.03 -1.45
N ASN A 127 -6.79 -31.17 -2.00
CA ASN A 127 -5.36 -31.42 -1.97
C ASN A 127 -4.82 -31.29 -0.54
N ASP A 128 -4.37 -32.41 0.03
CA ASP A 128 -3.88 -32.53 1.40
C ASP A 128 -2.38 -32.24 1.58
N THR A 129 -1.68 -31.92 0.49
CA THR A 129 -0.23 -31.64 0.53
C THR A 129 0.01 -30.30 1.27
N PRO A 130 0.75 -30.29 2.40
CA PRO A 130 1.06 -29.05 3.12
C PRO A 130 1.82 -28.06 2.24
N ARG A 131 1.43 -26.78 2.30
CA ARG A 131 1.99 -25.71 1.46
C ARG A 131 1.88 -24.33 2.11
N PRO A 132 2.79 -23.39 1.82
CA PRO A 132 2.69 -22.03 2.34
C PRO A 132 1.49 -21.27 1.74
N THR A 133 1.10 -20.17 2.39
CA THR A 133 0.06 -19.26 1.88
C THR A 133 0.64 -17.89 1.54
N PHE A 134 0.33 -17.40 0.35
CA PHE A 134 0.66 -16.05 -0.10
C PHE A 134 -0.59 -15.17 -0.15
N TYR A 135 -0.69 -14.22 0.78
CA TYR A 135 -1.76 -13.23 0.81
C TYR A 135 -1.45 -12.08 -0.12
N LEU A 136 -2.28 -11.91 -1.15
CA LEU A 136 -2.08 -10.93 -2.21
C LEU A 136 -3.22 -9.90 -2.17
N LEU A 137 -2.97 -8.79 -1.48
CA LEU A 137 -3.98 -7.81 -1.09
C LEU A 137 -4.33 -6.86 -2.24
N MET A 138 -5.59 -6.42 -2.22
CA MET A 138 -6.16 -5.43 -3.15
C MET A 138 -5.82 -3.99 -2.75
N GLY A 139 -5.96 -3.06 -3.70
CA GLY A 139 -5.79 -1.63 -3.48
C GLY A 139 -7.00 -0.95 -2.85
N ALA A 140 -7.12 0.36 -3.00
CA ALA A 140 -8.21 1.15 -2.38
C ALA A 140 -9.62 0.72 -2.80
N ASP A 141 -9.78 0.15 -4.00
CA ASP A 141 -11.05 -0.39 -4.47
C ASP A 141 -11.52 -1.63 -3.70
N GLY A 142 -10.59 -2.40 -3.11
CA GLY A 142 -10.92 -3.66 -2.45
C GLY A 142 -11.63 -4.68 -3.35
N ALA A 143 -11.53 -4.55 -4.67
CA ALA A 143 -12.28 -5.29 -5.69
C ALA A 143 -13.81 -5.06 -5.70
N ALA A 144 -14.29 -3.97 -5.10
CA ALA A 144 -15.73 -3.64 -5.11
C ALA A 144 -16.27 -3.33 -6.50
N ASN A 145 -15.43 -2.84 -7.42
CA ASN A 145 -15.83 -2.54 -8.80
C ASN A 145 -15.48 -3.66 -9.79
N GLY A 146 -15.18 -4.88 -9.30
CA GLY A 146 -14.91 -6.06 -10.13
C GLY A 146 -13.46 -6.22 -10.60
N TRP A 147 -12.59 -5.24 -10.31
CA TRP A 147 -11.16 -5.31 -10.57
C TRP A 147 -10.46 -6.12 -9.48
N SER A 148 -9.89 -7.25 -9.84
CA SER A 148 -9.12 -8.11 -8.93
C SER A 148 -7.91 -8.69 -9.65
N TRP A 149 -6.99 -9.30 -8.91
CA TRP A 149 -5.90 -10.07 -9.51
C TRP A 149 -6.44 -11.09 -10.52
N ARG A 150 -7.60 -11.70 -10.25
CA ARG A 150 -8.25 -12.65 -11.15
C ARG A 150 -8.72 -12.05 -12.48
N ASN A 151 -9.35 -10.88 -12.44
CA ASN A 151 -9.96 -10.29 -13.64
C ASN A 151 -9.05 -9.27 -14.36
N SER A 152 -7.88 -8.97 -13.79
CA SER A 152 -7.05 -7.85 -14.24
C SER A 152 -5.57 -8.22 -14.36
N SER A 153 -5.22 -9.50 -14.25
CA SER A 153 -3.86 -10.00 -14.40
C SER A 153 -3.85 -11.46 -14.86
N ASP A 154 -2.68 -11.92 -15.29
CA ASP A 154 -2.44 -13.33 -15.63
C ASP A 154 -1.80 -14.12 -14.47
N TYR A 155 -2.10 -13.73 -13.22
CA TYR A 155 -1.49 -14.37 -12.05
C TYR A 155 -1.80 -15.88 -11.92
N GLN A 156 -2.95 -16.35 -12.41
CA GLN A 156 -3.28 -17.79 -12.40
C GLN A 156 -2.26 -18.58 -13.22
N GLU A 157 -1.90 -18.08 -14.40
CA GLU A 157 -0.86 -18.68 -15.26
C GLU A 157 0.50 -18.66 -14.55
N PHE A 158 0.79 -17.58 -13.82
CA PHE A 158 2.03 -17.50 -13.05
C PHE A 158 2.11 -18.51 -11.91
N PHE A 159 1.01 -18.77 -11.21
CA PHE A 159 0.99 -19.67 -10.05
C PHE A 159 0.73 -21.14 -10.39
N GLN A 160 0.54 -21.46 -11.68
CA GLN A 160 0.04 -22.77 -12.09
C GLN A 160 0.98 -23.95 -11.77
N ASP A 161 2.28 -23.68 -11.62
CA ASP A 161 3.35 -24.65 -11.40
C ASP A 161 3.98 -24.54 -9.99
N LYS A 162 3.28 -23.88 -9.06
CA LYS A 162 3.77 -23.58 -7.70
C LYS A 162 2.84 -24.18 -6.66
N LEU A 163 3.39 -24.96 -5.74
CA LEU A 163 2.63 -25.52 -4.62
C LEU A 163 2.47 -24.47 -3.52
N VAL A 164 1.55 -23.54 -3.72
CA VAL A 164 1.28 -22.40 -2.82
C VAL A 164 -0.20 -22.04 -2.87
N ASN A 165 -0.83 -21.77 -1.72
CA ASN A 165 -2.14 -21.15 -1.67
C ASN A 165 -1.97 -19.65 -1.98
N VAL A 166 -2.74 -19.07 -2.91
CA VAL A 166 -2.73 -17.61 -3.13
C VAL A 166 -4.08 -17.03 -2.78
N VAL A 167 -4.12 -16.15 -1.78
CA VAL A 167 -5.36 -15.66 -1.17
C VAL A 167 -5.52 -14.17 -1.42
N THR A 168 -6.62 -13.76 -2.07
CA THR A 168 -6.99 -12.37 -2.33
C THR A 168 -8.30 -12.04 -1.60
N PRO A 169 -8.24 -11.39 -0.43
CA PRO A 169 -9.44 -10.92 0.28
C PRO A 169 -10.16 -9.81 -0.48
N ILE A 170 -11.49 -9.93 -0.59
CA ILE A 170 -12.37 -9.02 -1.33
C ILE A 170 -13.21 -8.19 -0.36
N GLY A 171 -13.42 -6.90 -0.70
CA GLY A 171 -14.28 -5.99 0.04
C GLY A 171 -13.55 -5.04 1.00
N SER A 172 -12.22 -5.00 0.99
CA SER A 172 -11.40 -4.11 1.82
C SER A 172 -11.33 -2.65 1.31
N VAL A 173 -12.48 -2.16 0.83
CA VAL A 173 -12.67 -0.84 0.22
C VAL A 173 -12.18 0.25 1.16
N SER A 174 -11.18 1.03 0.73
CA SER A 174 -10.59 2.14 1.48
C SER A 174 -10.39 1.84 2.96
N SER A 175 -9.89 0.64 3.29
CA SER A 175 -9.78 0.20 4.69
C SER A 175 -8.39 0.39 5.31
N MET A 176 -7.37 0.66 4.48
CA MET A 176 -5.94 0.59 4.84
C MET A 176 -5.53 -0.75 5.47
N GLN A 177 -6.32 -1.81 5.28
CA GLN A 177 -6.15 -3.10 5.97
C GLN A 177 -5.98 -2.94 7.49
N ALA A 178 -6.66 -1.94 8.07
CA ALA A 178 -6.50 -1.53 9.45
C ALA A 178 -7.70 -1.92 10.32
N ASP A 179 -7.47 -1.90 11.64
CA ASP A 179 -8.53 -1.90 12.63
C ASP A 179 -8.87 -0.46 13.01
N TRP A 180 -10.14 -0.10 12.86
CA TRP A 180 -10.61 1.28 13.01
C TRP A 180 -11.15 1.50 14.42
N TYR A 181 -11.02 2.73 14.93
CA TYR A 181 -11.66 3.15 16.17
C TYR A 181 -13.19 3.14 16.07
N ARG A 182 -13.73 3.48 14.91
CA ARG A 182 -15.18 3.63 14.69
C ARG A 182 -15.58 3.04 13.35
N GLU A 183 -16.80 2.52 13.31
CA GLU A 183 -17.45 2.16 12.05
C GLU A 183 -17.61 3.40 11.17
N ASP A 184 -17.44 3.19 9.87
CA ASP A 184 -17.56 4.22 8.86
C ASP A 184 -18.79 3.98 7.98
N ASP A 185 -19.45 5.06 7.55
CA ASP A 185 -20.71 4.94 6.84
C ASP A 185 -20.49 4.45 5.39
N ALA A 186 -19.31 4.71 4.82
CA ALA A 186 -18.96 4.30 3.47
C ALA A 186 -18.37 2.89 3.43
N THR A 187 -17.60 2.50 4.45
CA THR A 187 -16.80 1.23 4.44
C THR A 187 -17.21 0.22 5.52
N GLY A 188 -18.14 0.60 6.40
CA GLY A 188 -18.67 -0.23 7.47
C GLY A 188 -17.70 -0.43 8.64
N ARG A 189 -17.83 -1.58 9.31
CA ARG A 189 -16.93 -2.01 10.37
C ARG A 189 -15.64 -2.57 9.77
N ASN A 190 -14.51 -1.92 10.06
CA ASN A 190 -13.20 -2.33 9.59
C ASN A 190 -12.35 -2.89 10.73
N LYS A 191 -12.17 -4.22 10.71
CA LYS A 191 -11.23 -4.97 11.56
C LYS A 191 -10.33 -5.87 10.69
N TRP A 192 -9.77 -5.28 9.63
CA TRP A 192 -9.01 -6.01 8.61
C TRP A 192 -7.64 -6.46 9.11
N LEU A 193 -7.03 -5.71 10.04
CA LEU A 193 -5.77 -6.13 10.64
C LEU A 193 -6.02 -7.37 11.51
N THR A 194 -7.09 -7.39 12.30
CA THR A 194 -7.53 -8.61 13.00
C THR A 194 -7.83 -9.75 12.03
N TYR A 195 -8.59 -9.49 10.96
CA TYR A 195 -8.94 -10.52 9.98
C TYR A 195 -7.71 -11.18 9.35
N LEU A 196 -6.72 -10.37 8.94
CA LEU A 196 -5.53 -10.82 8.22
C LEU A 196 -4.42 -11.38 9.12
N THR A 197 -4.60 -11.39 10.44
CA THR A 197 -3.58 -11.88 11.40
C THR A 197 -4.12 -12.98 12.30
N LYS A 198 -5.34 -12.83 12.81
CA LYS A 198 -5.94 -13.71 13.83
C LYS A 198 -7.05 -14.60 13.30
N GLU A 199 -7.69 -14.25 12.19
CA GLU A 199 -8.88 -14.96 11.73
C GLU A 199 -8.63 -15.79 10.46
N LEU A 200 -8.36 -15.14 9.33
CA LEU A 200 -8.20 -15.82 8.04
C LEU A 200 -6.99 -16.76 8.02
N PRO A 201 -5.80 -16.37 8.51
CA PRO A 201 -4.65 -17.23 8.30
C PRO A 201 -4.67 -18.58 9.04
N PRO A 202 -5.07 -18.68 10.33
CA PRO A 202 -5.28 -19.98 10.96
C PRO A 202 -6.35 -20.83 10.26
N LEU A 203 -7.38 -20.22 9.68
CA LEU A 203 -8.39 -20.93 8.89
C LEU A 203 -7.78 -21.50 7.60
N MET A 204 -6.89 -20.76 6.92
CA MET A 204 -6.19 -21.28 5.74
C MET A 204 -5.28 -22.45 6.08
N ASP A 205 -4.60 -22.39 7.23
CA ASP A 205 -3.77 -23.48 7.75
C ASP A 205 -4.60 -24.75 7.98
N GLU A 206 -5.74 -24.62 8.67
CA GLU A 206 -6.60 -25.74 9.03
C GLU A 206 -7.36 -26.33 7.83
N GLN A 207 -7.98 -25.48 7.01
CA GLN A 207 -8.94 -25.92 5.99
C GLN A 207 -8.28 -26.22 4.64
N PHE A 208 -7.11 -25.64 4.36
CA PHE A 208 -6.46 -25.72 3.05
C PHE A 208 -4.96 -26.06 3.16
N HIS A 209 -4.59 -26.76 4.23
CA HIS A 209 -3.26 -27.33 4.45
C HIS A 209 -2.13 -26.30 4.37
N GLY A 210 -2.37 -25.09 4.90
CA GLY A 210 -1.35 -24.07 5.10
C GLY A 210 -0.26 -24.55 6.08
N THR A 211 1.01 -24.22 5.81
CA THR A 211 2.14 -24.60 6.69
C THR A 211 2.29 -23.68 7.91
N GLY A 212 1.48 -22.63 8.04
CA GLY A 212 1.68 -21.56 9.01
C GLY A 212 2.86 -20.63 8.72
N THR A 213 3.58 -20.85 7.60
CA THR A 213 4.59 -19.93 7.07
C THR A 213 4.00 -19.21 5.86
N ASP A 214 3.85 -17.89 6.00
CA ASP A 214 3.09 -17.08 5.07
C ASP A 214 3.96 -15.99 4.43
N ALA A 215 3.47 -15.44 3.31
CA ALA A 215 3.95 -14.18 2.77
C ALA A 215 2.77 -13.25 2.52
N ILE A 216 3.03 -11.96 2.52
CA ILE A 216 1.98 -10.95 2.28
C ILE A 216 2.46 -9.85 1.34
N ALA A 217 1.65 -9.50 0.36
CA ALA A 217 1.94 -8.40 -0.55
C ALA A 217 0.71 -7.54 -0.77
N GLY A 218 0.91 -6.23 -0.92
CA GLY A 218 -0.18 -5.31 -1.22
C GLY A 218 0.15 -4.35 -2.36
N ILE A 219 -0.90 -3.92 -3.07
CA ILE A 219 -0.81 -2.89 -4.11
C ILE A 219 -1.30 -1.55 -3.58
N SER A 220 -0.69 -0.46 -4.04
CA SER A 220 -1.19 0.88 -3.80
C SER A 220 -1.43 1.13 -2.30
N MET A 221 -2.66 1.46 -1.91
CA MET A 221 -3.12 1.63 -0.53
C MET A 221 -2.67 0.51 0.42
N SER A 222 -2.70 -0.75 0.01
CA SER A 222 -2.36 -1.89 0.89
C SER A 222 -0.88 -2.22 0.92
N GLY A 223 -0.04 -1.57 0.11
CA GLY A 223 1.39 -1.84 0.07
C GLY A 223 2.13 -1.47 1.37
N GLY A 224 1.74 -0.39 2.05
CA GLY A 224 2.26 -0.08 3.40
C GLY A 224 1.68 -1.03 4.47
N PRO A 225 0.35 -1.21 4.51
CA PRO A 225 -0.31 -2.16 5.41
C PRO A 225 0.20 -3.60 5.34
N ALA A 226 0.58 -4.12 4.17
CA ALA A 226 1.18 -5.45 4.05
C ALA A 226 2.47 -5.56 4.90
N LEU A 227 3.33 -4.55 4.87
CA LEU A 227 4.53 -4.53 5.71
C LEU A 227 4.19 -4.31 7.19
N ASN A 228 3.16 -3.51 7.49
CA ASN A 228 2.69 -3.30 8.85
C ASN A 228 2.17 -4.62 9.45
N ILE A 229 1.36 -5.38 8.70
CA ILE A 229 0.87 -6.70 9.11
C ILE A 229 2.04 -7.64 9.38
N ALA A 230 3.03 -7.69 8.50
CA ALA A 230 4.23 -8.52 8.70
C ALA A 230 5.00 -8.13 9.97
N SER A 231 5.14 -6.83 10.25
CA SER A 231 5.82 -6.34 11.46
C SER A 231 5.08 -6.67 12.77
N LEU A 232 3.77 -6.95 12.70
CA LEU A 232 2.95 -7.25 13.88
C LEU A 232 2.83 -8.75 14.17
N GLU A 233 3.18 -9.60 13.20
CA GLU A 233 3.18 -11.06 13.36
C GLU A 233 4.59 -11.62 13.01
N PRO A 234 5.63 -11.25 13.78
CA PRO A 234 6.97 -11.76 13.56
C PRO A 234 6.98 -13.29 13.63
N GLY A 235 7.66 -13.92 12.68
CA GLY A 235 7.74 -15.38 12.54
C GLY A 235 6.61 -16.03 11.75
N ARG A 236 5.47 -15.33 11.52
CA ARG A 236 4.42 -15.83 10.62
C ARG A 236 4.73 -15.49 9.16
N PHE A 237 5.08 -14.23 8.90
CA PHE A 237 5.36 -13.75 7.55
C PHE A 237 6.85 -13.80 7.22
N ALA A 238 7.28 -14.83 6.49
CA ALA A 238 8.66 -15.01 6.06
C ALA A 238 9.08 -14.00 4.97
N ALA A 239 8.10 -13.49 4.21
CA ALA A 239 8.32 -12.42 3.24
C ALA A 239 7.16 -11.43 3.20
N ALA A 240 7.46 -10.17 2.92
CA ALA A 240 6.46 -9.13 2.72
C ALA A 240 6.82 -8.22 1.54
N ALA A 241 5.82 -7.74 0.81
CA ALA A 241 6.05 -6.90 -0.36
C ALA A 241 5.09 -5.72 -0.51
N SER A 242 5.61 -4.65 -1.10
CA SER A 242 4.89 -3.42 -1.40
C SER A 242 5.01 -3.09 -2.89
N TYR A 243 3.87 -3.08 -3.59
CA TYR A 243 3.79 -2.77 -5.02
C TYR A 243 3.14 -1.40 -5.22
N SER A 244 3.96 -0.42 -5.58
CA SER A 244 3.55 0.99 -5.73
C SER A 244 2.81 1.51 -4.49
N GLY A 245 3.24 1.10 -3.30
CA GLY A 245 2.64 1.54 -2.02
C GLY A 245 3.35 2.73 -1.39
N CYS A 246 2.92 3.07 -0.18
CA CYS A 246 3.61 4.01 0.69
C CYS A 246 3.79 3.41 2.10
N PRO A 247 4.93 2.75 2.37
CA PRO A 247 5.22 2.15 3.69
C PRO A 247 5.63 3.14 4.79
N ALA A 248 5.61 4.44 4.52
CA ALA A 248 5.70 5.50 5.50
C ALA A 248 4.33 6.18 5.62
N THR A 249 3.41 5.56 6.36
CA THR A 249 2.00 5.99 6.50
C THR A 249 1.80 7.17 7.48
N SER A 250 2.87 7.63 8.14
CA SER A 250 2.87 8.73 9.09
C SER A 250 3.61 9.96 8.52
N GLY A 251 3.76 11.01 9.33
CA GLY A 251 4.28 12.30 8.85
C GLY A 251 3.35 13.00 7.86
N VAL A 252 3.77 14.17 7.38
CA VAL A 252 2.93 15.02 6.50
C VAL A 252 2.56 14.32 5.19
N LEU A 253 3.53 13.67 4.53
CA LEU A 253 3.34 13.03 3.24
C LEU A 253 2.64 11.67 3.36
N GLY A 254 2.98 10.87 4.37
CA GLY A 254 2.31 9.60 4.64
C GLY A 254 0.86 9.78 5.05
N ASP A 255 0.58 10.69 6.00
CA ASP A 255 -0.80 11.02 6.39
C ASP A 255 -1.60 11.52 5.19
N THR A 256 -1.02 12.41 4.36
CA THR A 256 -1.69 12.90 3.15
C THR A 256 -1.99 11.75 2.19
N TYR A 257 -1.03 10.85 1.93
CA TYR A 257 -1.22 9.69 1.06
C TYR A 257 -2.38 8.81 1.54
N VAL A 258 -2.36 8.43 2.82
CA VAL A 258 -3.40 7.59 3.44
C VAL A 258 -4.76 8.28 3.40
N ARG A 259 -4.83 9.56 3.78
CA ARG A 259 -6.09 10.32 3.74
C ARG A 259 -6.68 10.40 2.34
N GLN A 260 -5.85 10.55 1.31
CA GLN A 260 -6.34 10.57 -0.07
C GLN A 260 -6.86 9.19 -0.47
N ALA A 261 -6.13 8.11 -0.17
CA ALA A 261 -6.57 6.74 -0.46
C ALA A 261 -7.91 6.39 0.19
N LEU A 262 -8.13 6.85 1.43
CA LEU A 262 -9.40 6.67 2.15
C LEU A 262 -10.55 7.46 1.51
N LYS A 263 -10.28 8.70 1.10
CA LYS A 263 -11.30 9.57 0.49
C LYS A 263 -11.73 9.16 -0.91
N LEU A 264 -10.95 8.33 -1.61
CA LEU A 264 -11.33 7.82 -2.95
C LEU A 264 -12.72 7.16 -2.95
N ASN A 265 -13.07 6.46 -1.86
CA ASN A 265 -14.38 5.82 -1.68
C ASN A 265 -15.19 6.46 -0.53
N GLY A 266 -14.90 7.71 -0.17
CA GLY A 266 -15.68 8.48 0.80
C GLY A 266 -15.44 8.15 2.28
N ALA A 267 -14.43 7.33 2.60
CA ALA A 267 -14.16 6.91 3.98
C ALA A 267 -13.56 8.07 4.82
N ASP A 268 -13.92 8.14 6.10
CA ASP A 268 -13.40 9.19 7.00
C ASP A 268 -12.13 8.73 7.76
N PRO A 269 -10.94 9.29 7.46
CA PRO A 269 -9.70 8.96 8.18
C PRO A 269 -9.76 9.21 9.70
N ARG A 270 -10.64 10.10 10.16
CA ARG A 270 -10.81 10.37 11.60
C ARG A 270 -11.48 9.21 12.33
N LYS A 271 -12.24 8.37 11.61
CA LYS A 271 -12.87 7.16 12.17
C LYS A 271 -11.87 5.99 12.23
N MET A 272 -10.87 5.97 11.35
CA MET A 272 -9.80 4.97 11.34
C MET A 272 -8.86 5.13 12.54
N TRP A 273 -8.01 6.16 12.51
CA TRP A 273 -6.96 6.38 13.52
C TRP A 273 -7.07 7.77 14.18
N GLY A 274 -8.18 8.49 13.99
CA GLY A 274 -8.35 9.82 14.56
C GLY A 274 -7.65 10.93 13.77
N MET A 275 -7.35 12.04 14.45
CA MET A 275 -6.57 13.13 13.86
C MET A 275 -5.12 12.69 13.60
N SER A 276 -4.41 13.33 12.68
CA SER A 276 -3.02 12.98 12.29
C SER A 276 -2.03 12.94 13.45
N SER A 277 -2.32 13.66 14.55
CA SER A 277 -1.52 13.66 15.77
C SER A 277 -1.83 12.50 16.72
N ASN A 278 -2.83 11.68 16.43
CA ASN A 278 -3.16 10.51 17.25
C ASN A 278 -2.03 9.47 17.10
N PRO A 279 -1.53 8.88 18.21
CA PRO A 279 -0.39 7.97 18.14
C PRO A 279 -0.63 6.71 17.30
N ALA A 280 -1.90 6.33 17.03
CA ALA A 280 -2.22 5.21 16.15
C ALA A 280 -1.61 5.35 14.73
N TRP A 281 -1.47 6.58 14.22
CA TRP A 281 -0.81 6.82 12.93
C TRP A 281 0.65 6.38 12.92
N MET A 282 1.39 6.67 13.99
CA MET A 282 2.79 6.23 14.14
C MET A 282 2.88 4.74 14.46
N ALA A 283 1.92 4.24 15.26
CA ALA A 283 1.86 2.83 15.67
C ALA A 283 1.65 1.86 14.49
N HIS A 284 1.11 2.34 13.37
CA HIS A 284 0.90 1.56 12.15
C HIS A 284 1.73 2.05 10.96
N SER A 285 2.90 2.64 11.23
CA SER A 285 3.85 3.10 10.20
C SER A 285 5.05 2.16 10.10
N PRO A 286 5.13 1.30 9.05
CA PRO A 286 6.21 0.33 8.92
C PRO A 286 7.62 0.93 9.02
N VAL A 287 7.81 2.14 8.49
CA VAL A 287 9.11 2.84 8.54
C VAL A 287 9.61 3.14 9.95
N LEU A 288 8.72 3.11 10.95
CA LEU A 288 9.01 3.32 12.37
C LEU A 288 9.23 2.02 13.16
N HIS A 289 8.91 0.86 12.57
CA HIS A 289 8.95 -0.47 13.20
C HIS A 289 9.83 -1.45 12.41
N LEU A 290 10.99 -0.97 11.96
CA LEU A 290 11.91 -1.75 11.12
C LEU A 290 12.56 -2.92 11.87
N ASP A 291 12.74 -2.79 13.19
CA ASP A 291 13.24 -3.86 14.06
C ASP A 291 12.36 -5.11 14.00
N ALA A 292 11.04 -4.93 13.95
CA ALA A 292 10.11 -6.03 13.84
C ALA A 292 10.06 -6.71 12.46
N LEU A 293 10.85 -6.23 11.49
CA LEU A 293 10.96 -6.79 10.14
C LEU A 293 12.34 -7.44 9.88
N GLU A 294 13.20 -7.58 10.88
CA GLU A 294 14.58 -8.07 10.71
C GLU A 294 14.66 -9.48 10.09
N ASP A 295 13.71 -10.34 10.42
CA ASP A 295 13.62 -11.72 9.92
C ASP A 295 12.71 -11.89 8.70
N THR A 296 12.09 -10.81 8.22
CA THR A 296 11.18 -10.84 7.06
C THR A 296 11.93 -10.40 5.79
N LYS A 297 11.87 -11.21 4.73
CA LYS A 297 12.40 -10.80 3.42
C LYS A 297 11.50 -9.74 2.80
N LEU A 298 12.08 -8.59 2.42
CA LEU A 298 11.30 -7.47 1.91
C LEU A 298 11.50 -7.26 0.41
N PHE A 299 10.40 -7.09 -0.32
CA PHE A 299 10.43 -6.66 -1.72
C PHE A 299 9.61 -5.38 -1.91
N ILE A 300 10.25 -4.30 -2.32
CA ILE A 300 9.60 -3.01 -2.54
C ILE A 300 9.76 -2.63 -4.01
N SER A 301 8.68 -2.16 -4.64
CA SER A 301 8.70 -1.70 -6.03
C SER A 301 7.81 -0.50 -6.22
N ALA A 302 8.22 0.41 -7.10
CA ALA A 302 7.42 1.51 -7.61
C ALA A 302 8.04 2.01 -8.93
N ALA A 303 7.26 2.70 -9.74
CA ALA A 303 7.69 3.37 -10.96
C ALA A 303 7.75 4.90 -10.78
N GLN A 304 8.49 5.61 -11.63
CA GLN A 304 8.57 7.08 -11.57
C GLN A 304 7.33 7.79 -12.16
N GLY A 305 6.28 7.05 -12.53
CA GLY A 305 5.07 7.61 -13.13
C GLY A 305 5.23 7.96 -14.62
N VAL A 306 6.22 7.40 -15.33
CA VAL A 306 6.37 7.63 -16.78
C VAL A 306 5.49 6.63 -17.52
N PRO A 307 4.50 7.05 -18.34
CA PRO A 307 3.68 6.13 -19.12
C PRO A 307 4.52 5.26 -20.05
N GLY A 308 4.25 3.96 -20.04
CA GLY A 308 4.94 2.99 -20.88
C GLY A 308 4.00 1.94 -21.47
N ALA A 309 4.57 0.99 -22.20
CA ALA A 309 3.80 -0.11 -22.81
C ALA A 309 3.11 -1.00 -21.75
N ILE A 310 3.64 -1.03 -20.53
CA ILE A 310 3.11 -1.81 -19.41
C ILE A 310 1.74 -1.33 -18.93
N ASP A 311 1.35 -0.10 -19.26
CA ASP A 311 0.10 0.50 -18.82
C ASP A 311 -1.10 0.16 -19.73
N ASP A 312 -0.87 -0.47 -20.89
CA ASP A 312 -1.87 -0.88 -21.90
C ASP A 312 -3.00 0.16 -22.17
N THR A 313 -2.65 1.45 -22.12
CA THR A 313 -3.61 2.55 -22.31
C THR A 313 -3.87 2.79 -23.81
N LYS A 314 -5.08 2.41 -24.26
CA LYS A 314 -5.56 2.66 -25.63
C LYS A 314 -5.91 4.12 -25.91
N THR A 315 -5.97 5.02 -24.92
CA THR A 315 -6.21 6.46 -25.16
C THR A 315 -5.14 7.38 -24.56
N SER A 316 -4.80 8.44 -25.29
CA SER A 316 -3.69 9.35 -25.01
C SER A 316 -3.96 10.36 -23.87
N SER A 317 -5.22 10.58 -23.48
CA SER A 317 -5.59 11.44 -22.35
C SER A 317 -5.47 10.77 -20.98
N GLU A 318 -5.31 9.45 -20.93
CA GLU A 318 -5.04 8.67 -19.69
C GLU A 318 -3.55 8.63 -19.34
N ARG A 319 -2.67 9.05 -20.28
CA ARG A 319 -1.21 9.05 -20.11
C ARG A 319 -0.68 10.20 -19.26
N ILE A 320 -1.49 11.22 -18.96
CA ILE A 320 -1.13 12.27 -17.98
C ILE A 320 -2.39 12.52 -17.15
N GLY A 321 -2.46 11.92 -15.96
CA GLY A 321 -3.63 11.96 -15.10
C GLY A 321 -3.31 11.53 -13.67
N PRO A 322 -4.34 11.36 -12.81
CA PRO A 322 -4.18 10.92 -11.43
C PRO A 322 -3.24 9.71 -11.24
N PRO A 323 -3.22 8.69 -12.11
CA PRO A 323 -2.33 7.53 -11.93
C PRO A 323 -0.83 7.86 -11.96
N VAL A 324 -0.40 8.81 -12.81
CA VAL A 324 1.00 9.29 -12.84
C VAL A 324 1.41 9.93 -11.51
N ALA A 325 0.54 10.78 -10.96
CA ALA A 325 0.80 11.50 -9.72
C ALA A 325 0.82 10.54 -8.51
N ILE A 326 -0.12 9.58 -8.48
CA ILE A 326 -0.16 8.56 -7.43
C ILE A 326 1.11 7.72 -7.49
N GLU A 327 1.51 7.25 -8.67
CA GLU A 327 2.72 6.44 -8.83
C GLU A 327 3.98 7.19 -8.41
N SER A 328 4.11 8.45 -8.82
CA SER A 328 5.25 9.29 -8.42
C SER A 328 5.33 9.50 -6.90
N ALA A 329 4.18 9.67 -6.23
CA ALA A 329 4.12 9.78 -4.77
C ALA A 329 4.47 8.46 -4.08
N SER A 330 3.95 7.34 -4.60
CA SER A 330 4.31 6.00 -4.14
C SER A 330 5.81 5.71 -4.30
N TYR A 331 6.43 6.15 -5.39
CA TYR A 331 7.86 6.02 -5.61
C TYR A 331 8.67 6.74 -4.55
N ALA A 332 8.40 8.03 -4.31
CA ALA A 332 9.12 8.81 -3.31
C ALA A 332 8.97 8.21 -1.89
N CYS A 333 7.78 7.73 -1.54
CA CYS A 333 7.54 7.09 -0.25
C CYS A 333 8.23 5.72 -0.13
N SER A 334 8.21 4.93 -1.20
CA SER A 334 8.88 3.63 -1.26
C SER A 334 10.40 3.76 -1.19
N GLU A 335 10.97 4.70 -1.94
CA GLU A 335 12.41 5.02 -1.91
C GLU A 335 12.84 5.46 -0.51
N TYR A 336 12.05 6.30 0.16
CA TYR A 336 12.30 6.70 1.54
C TYR A 336 12.32 5.50 2.50
N PHE A 337 11.32 4.61 2.43
CA PHE A 337 11.29 3.41 3.26
C PHE A 337 12.52 2.52 3.00
N VAL A 338 12.88 2.30 1.73
CA VAL A 338 14.04 1.48 1.34
C VAL A 338 15.34 2.05 1.91
N ASP A 339 15.57 3.36 1.81
CA ASP A 339 16.76 4.00 2.42
C ASP A 339 16.82 3.76 3.92
N ARG A 340 15.70 3.92 4.63
CA ARG A 340 15.64 3.67 6.08
C ARG A 340 15.86 2.20 6.45
N ALA A 341 15.21 1.29 5.74
CA ALA A 341 15.32 -0.15 5.97
C ALA A 341 16.74 -0.65 5.71
N GLN A 342 17.38 -0.23 4.62
CA GLN A 342 18.77 -0.60 4.30
C GLN A 342 19.76 -0.05 5.33
N ARG A 343 19.56 1.18 5.83
CA ARG A 343 20.39 1.74 6.91
C ARG A 343 20.21 1.04 8.24
N ALA A 344 19.03 0.50 8.50
CA ALA A 344 18.74 -0.35 9.65
C ALA A 344 19.25 -1.79 9.48
N GLY A 345 19.78 -2.16 8.30
CA GLY A 345 20.40 -3.46 8.04
C GLY A 345 19.44 -4.55 7.56
N LEU A 346 18.20 -4.18 7.18
CA LEU A 346 17.21 -5.14 6.70
C LEU A 346 17.54 -5.66 5.29
N ASP A 347 17.16 -6.91 5.03
CA ASP A 347 17.25 -7.52 3.70
C ASP A 347 16.09 -7.06 2.80
N VAL A 348 16.32 -5.94 2.11
CA VAL A 348 15.32 -5.30 1.24
C VAL A 348 15.76 -5.33 -0.22
N GLN A 349 15.00 -6.03 -1.04
CA GLN A 349 15.11 -5.92 -2.49
C GLN A 349 14.29 -4.71 -2.98
N TRP A 350 15.02 -3.71 -3.47
CA TRP A 350 14.43 -2.54 -4.15
C TRP A 350 14.35 -2.78 -5.66
N TYR A 351 13.16 -2.60 -6.23
CA TYR A 351 12.90 -2.70 -7.66
C TYR A 351 12.27 -1.40 -8.20
N PRO A 352 13.09 -0.35 -8.40
CA PRO A 352 12.63 0.89 -9.00
C PRO A 352 12.42 0.71 -10.50
N GLN A 353 11.38 1.34 -11.03
CA GLN A 353 11.10 1.39 -12.46
C GLN A 353 11.00 2.84 -12.92
N VAL A 354 11.33 3.10 -14.18
CA VAL A 354 11.06 4.41 -14.79
C VAL A 354 9.63 4.41 -15.33
N GLU A 355 9.30 3.42 -16.16
CA GLU A 355 8.00 3.28 -16.81
C GLU A 355 6.96 2.56 -15.94
N GLY A 356 5.71 3.05 -16.00
CA GLY A 356 4.53 2.57 -15.29
C GLY A 356 3.75 3.72 -14.62
N THR A 357 2.41 3.68 -14.65
CA THR A 357 1.52 4.72 -14.11
C THR A 357 0.41 4.16 -13.23
N HIS A 358 0.73 3.40 -12.18
CA HIS A 358 -0.25 2.86 -11.24
C HIS A 358 -1.32 1.95 -11.89
N SER A 359 -0.86 1.07 -12.78
CA SER A 359 -1.70 0.19 -13.61
C SER A 359 -1.62 -1.26 -13.17
N TRP A 360 -2.59 -2.08 -13.61
CA TRP A 360 -2.58 -3.52 -13.36
C TRP A 360 -1.36 -4.23 -13.97
N GLY A 361 -0.93 -3.83 -15.17
CA GLY A 361 0.29 -4.36 -15.77
C GLY A 361 1.53 -4.09 -14.93
N LEU A 362 1.62 -2.90 -14.30
CA LEU A 362 2.69 -2.59 -13.36
C LEU A 362 2.62 -3.47 -12.10
N PHE A 363 1.43 -3.63 -11.50
CA PHE A 363 1.24 -4.46 -10.31
C PHE A 363 1.58 -5.93 -10.58
N GLU A 364 1.14 -6.49 -11.70
CA GLU A 364 1.46 -7.85 -12.09
C GLU A 364 2.96 -8.04 -12.34
N LYS A 365 3.60 -7.09 -13.03
CA LYS A 365 5.05 -7.13 -13.24
C LYS A 365 5.82 -7.13 -11.92
N SER A 366 5.39 -6.32 -10.96
CA SER A 366 5.98 -6.30 -9.61
C SER A 366 5.75 -7.60 -8.86
N MET A 367 4.55 -8.19 -8.92
CA MET A 367 4.24 -9.49 -8.32
C MET A 367 5.11 -10.61 -8.91
N ARG A 368 5.24 -10.69 -10.24
CA ARG A 368 6.10 -11.69 -10.88
C ARG A 368 7.58 -11.50 -10.49
N LYS A 369 8.02 -10.24 -10.36
CA LYS A 369 9.40 -9.92 -10.00
C LYS A 369 9.69 -10.24 -8.53
N SER A 370 8.75 -9.99 -7.63
CA SER A 370 8.91 -10.24 -6.19
C SER A 370 8.98 -11.73 -5.86
N TRP A 371 8.49 -12.60 -6.74
CA TRP A 371 8.55 -14.04 -6.54
C TRP A 371 9.97 -14.58 -6.37
N GLY A 372 10.98 -13.92 -6.94
CA GLY A 372 12.40 -14.26 -6.69
C GLY A 372 12.84 -14.09 -5.23
N VAL A 373 12.08 -13.33 -4.43
CA VAL A 373 12.24 -13.17 -2.98
C VAL A 373 11.24 -14.06 -2.24
N ILE A 374 9.97 -13.96 -2.61
CA ILE A 374 8.86 -14.59 -1.89
C ILE A 374 8.91 -16.11 -2.00
N GLY A 375 9.10 -16.67 -3.21
CA GLY A 375 9.12 -18.11 -3.43
C GLY A 375 10.18 -18.83 -2.61
N PRO A 376 11.45 -18.39 -2.64
CA PRO A 376 12.50 -18.95 -1.79
C PRO A 376 12.27 -18.75 -0.28
N ALA A 377 11.75 -17.60 0.15
CA ALA A 377 11.46 -17.35 1.56
C ALA A 377 10.37 -18.28 2.11
N LEU A 378 9.45 -18.71 1.24
CA LEU A 378 8.39 -19.66 1.56
C LEU A 378 8.76 -21.13 1.33
N ASP A 379 9.96 -21.42 0.79
CA ASP A 379 10.37 -22.76 0.36
C ASP A 379 9.33 -23.45 -0.56
N VAL A 380 8.77 -22.69 -1.51
CA VAL A 380 7.71 -23.18 -2.39
C VAL A 380 8.23 -24.28 -3.31
N GLN A 381 7.58 -25.43 -3.26
CA GLN A 381 7.90 -26.57 -4.10
C GLN A 381 7.25 -26.44 -5.49
N PRO A 382 7.85 -27.03 -6.54
CA PRO A 382 7.19 -27.18 -7.83
C PRO A 382 5.89 -27.97 -7.71
N PHE A 383 4.90 -27.63 -8.53
CA PHE A 383 3.63 -28.33 -8.63
C PHE A 383 3.34 -28.74 -10.07
N GLU A 384 2.92 -30.00 -10.28
CA GLU A 384 2.49 -30.50 -11.59
C GLU A 384 0.96 -30.57 -11.61
N ARG A 385 0.34 -29.66 -12.36
CA ARG A 385 -1.11 -29.66 -12.56
C ARG A 385 -1.55 -30.66 -13.62
N GLU A 386 -2.72 -31.28 -13.44
CA GLU A 386 -3.29 -32.22 -14.40
C GLU A 386 -3.75 -31.55 -15.70
N THR A 387 -4.33 -30.34 -15.59
CA THR A 387 -4.88 -29.58 -16.72
C THR A 387 -4.24 -28.20 -16.79
N PRO A 388 -3.71 -27.74 -17.94
CA PRO A 388 -3.14 -26.40 -18.07
C PRO A 388 -4.16 -25.30 -17.76
N VAL A 389 -3.69 -24.14 -17.26
CA VAL A 389 -4.56 -22.97 -17.07
C VAL A 389 -5.08 -22.50 -18.43
N THR A 390 -6.40 -22.38 -18.54
CA THR A 390 -7.05 -21.78 -19.70
C THR A 390 -7.67 -20.45 -19.30
N LYS A 391 -7.43 -19.39 -20.08
CA LYS A 391 -8.17 -18.14 -19.90
C LYS A 391 -9.60 -18.33 -20.40
N ALA A 392 -10.59 -18.14 -19.52
CA ALA A 392 -11.96 -17.95 -19.98
C ALA A 392 -12.04 -16.64 -20.81
N PRO A 393 -12.89 -16.56 -21.84
CA PRO A 393 -13.10 -15.30 -22.55
C PRO A 393 -13.61 -14.23 -21.59
N VAL A 394 -12.94 -13.07 -21.55
CA VAL A 394 -13.44 -11.89 -20.82
C VAL A 394 -14.77 -11.47 -21.47
N PRO A 395 -15.88 -11.35 -20.71
CA PRO A 395 -17.12 -10.81 -21.26
C PRO A 395 -16.85 -9.41 -21.84
N GLU A 396 -17.31 -9.15 -23.06
CA GLU A 396 -16.95 -8.01 -23.92
C GLU A 396 -17.35 -6.61 -23.37
N GLU A 397 -17.87 -6.51 -22.16
CA GLU A 397 -18.47 -5.28 -21.66
C GLU A 397 -18.23 -5.11 -20.15
N ALA A 398 -16.96 -4.92 -19.75
CA ALA A 398 -16.70 -4.16 -18.54
C ALA A 398 -16.94 -2.66 -18.86
N PRO A 399 -17.90 -1.97 -18.22
CA PRO A 399 -18.20 -0.59 -18.54
C PRO A 399 -16.97 0.30 -18.31
N GLN A 400 -16.60 1.03 -19.35
CA GLN A 400 -15.54 2.04 -19.30
C GLN A 400 -15.89 3.10 -18.24
N PRO A 401 -14.89 3.71 -17.57
CA PRO A 401 -15.12 4.71 -16.55
C PRO A 401 -15.95 5.87 -17.13
N VAL A 402 -17.11 6.13 -16.52
CA VAL A 402 -17.85 7.37 -16.76
C VAL A 402 -16.99 8.49 -16.21
N GLY A 403 -16.31 9.20 -17.11
CA GLY A 403 -15.69 10.48 -16.79
C GLY A 403 -16.72 11.36 -16.10
N GLY A 404 -16.45 11.75 -14.86
CA GLY A 404 -17.31 12.64 -14.10
C GLY A 404 -17.44 13.98 -14.82
N SER A 405 -18.42 14.11 -15.71
CA SER A 405 -18.91 15.41 -16.13
C SER A 405 -19.74 15.96 -14.98
N ALA A 406 -19.13 16.80 -14.15
CA ALA A 406 -19.86 17.82 -13.42
C ALA A 406 -20.52 18.76 -14.44
N GLY A 407 -21.68 18.36 -14.94
CA GLY A 407 -22.56 19.17 -15.77
C GLY A 407 -23.46 19.99 -14.87
N ALA A 408 -23.14 21.28 -14.75
CA ALA A 408 -23.98 22.28 -14.12
C ALA A 408 -25.42 22.25 -14.68
N SER A 409 -26.40 22.30 -13.78
CA SER A 409 -27.75 22.73 -14.11
C SER A 409 -28.21 23.78 -13.10
N LYS A 410 -28.73 24.85 -13.68
CA LYS A 410 -29.11 26.17 -13.16
C LYS A 410 -29.85 26.23 -11.84
#